data_AF-X1PR01-F1
#
_entry.id   AF-X1PR01-F1
#
_cell.length_a   1.000
_cell.length_b   1.000
_cell.length_c   1.000
_cell.angle_alpha   90.00
_cell.angle_beta   90.00
_cell.angle_gamma   90.00
#
_symmetry.space_group_name_H-M   'P 1'
#
loop_
_entity.id
_entity.type
_entity.pdbx_description
1 polymer ?
#
loop_
_entity_poly.entity_id
_entity_poly.type
_entity_poly.pdbx_seq_one_letter_code
_entity_poly.pdbx_strand_id
1 'polypeptide(L)'
;EYTEKSPKAIVDEYFENEHVKALMLFLGTFWGVPYDQTGLGMLSLLYWDRAANYRLCKGGSHTPAQALNKIIHENGGVVLNQVRPQRIIIKDGAAVGVELPYEEIIEAEKAVISSLAPTQTFLELVGRDNITPEFATKIDSWQWEKHSLLGIHLALEEPPDFAAAKLDPEMNKSFMYVLGYETPEDLINDYDAFERGELTEKVNFYCCFPSVHDPEQAPPGRCVATIHRMAPYNLKDGVEKYY
;
A
#
# COMPACT_ATOMS: atom_id res chain seq x y z
N GLU A 1 -19.95 -17.35 6.71
CA GLU A 1 -20.11 -17.91 5.36
C GLU A 1 -18.94 -17.53 4.44
N TYR A 2 -18.56 -16.25 4.37
CA TYR A 2 -17.51 -15.79 3.43
C TYR A 2 -16.08 -16.08 3.86
N THR A 3 -15.80 -16.27 5.15
CA THR A 3 -14.44 -16.47 5.66
C THR A 3 -13.68 -17.55 4.91
N GLU A 4 -14.30 -18.70 4.67
CA GLU A 4 -13.67 -19.85 4.01
C GLU A 4 -13.55 -19.70 2.49
N LYS A 5 -14.25 -18.73 1.87
CA LYS A 5 -14.25 -18.55 0.41
C LYS A 5 -13.02 -17.74 -0.02
N SER A 6 -12.54 -17.97 -1.23
CA SER A 6 -11.55 -17.10 -1.88
C SER A 6 -12.22 -15.87 -2.52
N PRO A 7 -11.47 -14.78 -2.78
CA PRO A 7 -12.02 -13.62 -3.48
C PRO A 7 -12.71 -13.99 -4.79
N LYS A 8 -12.08 -14.85 -5.61
CA LYS A 8 -12.63 -15.33 -6.88
C LYS A 8 -13.94 -16.08 -6.69
N ALA A 9 -14.03 -16.97 -5.70
CA ALA A 9 -15.25 -17.72 -5.42
C ALA A 9 -16.42 -16.79 -5.02
N ILE A 10 -16.14 -15.75 -4.22
CA ILE A 10 -17.15 -14.75 -3.86
C ILE A 10 -17.58 -13.98 -5.10
N VAL A 11 -16.64 -13.51 -5.93
CA VAL A 11 -16.97 -12.75 -7.16
C VAL A 11 -17.81 -13.58 -8.13
N ASP A 12 -17.45 -14.84 -8.36
CA ASP A 12 -18.17 -15.73 -9.27
C ASP A 12 -19.60 -16.07 -8.80
N GLU A 13 -19.85 -16.03 -7.48
CA GLU A 13 -21.17 -16.30 -6.90
C GLU A 13 -22.15 -15.13 -7.05
N TYR A 14 -21.65 -13.88 -6.99
CA TYR A 14 -22.51 -12.69 -6.94
C TYR A 14 -22.61 -11.89 -8.24
N PHE A 15 -21.67 -12.07 -9.17
CA PHE A 15 -21.61 -11.26 -10.39
C PHE A 15 -21.60 -12.15 -11.63
N GLU A 16 -22.25 -11.70 -12.70
CA GLU A 16 -22.35 -12.45 -13.96
C GLU A 16 -21.55 -11.81 -15.10
N ASN A 17 -21.48 -10.47 -15.15
CA ASN A 17 -20.79 -9.74 -16.20
C ASN A 17 -19.27 -9.74 -16.00
N GLU A 18 -18.51 -10.10 -17.03
CA GLU A 18 -17.04 -10.23 -16.94
C GLU A 18 -16.32 -8.94 -16.54
N HIS A 19 -16.72 -7.77 -17.03
CA HIS A 19 -16.10 -6.49 -16.64
C HIS A 19 -16.39 -6.16 -15.17
N VAL A 20 -17.60 -6.45 -14.71
CA VAL A 20 -17.96 -6.26 -13.29
C VAL A 20 -17.17 -7.24 -12.42
N LYS A 21 -17.07 -8.51 -12.82
CA LYS A 21 -16.24 -9.49 -12.11
C LYS A 21 -14.77 -9.04 -12.04
N ALA A 22 -14.21 -8.54 -13.14
CA ALA A 22 -12.84 -8.04 -13.19
C ALA A 22 -12.63 -6.90 -12.19
N LEU A 23 -13.52 -5.90 -12.20
CA LEU A 23 -13.48 -4.78 -11.27
C LEU A 23 -13.62 -5.24 -9.82
N MET A 24 -14.59 -6.09 -9.50
CA MET A 24 -14.83 -6.56 -8.13
C MET A 24 -13.67 -7.43 -7.63
N LEU A 25 -13.12 -8.29 -8.49
CA LEU A 25 -11.96 -9.09 -8.13
C LEU A 25 -10.73 -8.20 -7.89
N PHE A 26 -10.50 -7.20 -8.75
CA PHE A 26 -9.43 -6.22 -8.57
C PHE A 26 -9.57 -5.52 -7.21
N LEU A 27 -10.73 -4.93 -6.92
CA LEU A 27 -10.96 -4.23 -5.64
C LEU A 27 -10.85 -5.14 -4.42
N GLY A 28 -11.20 -6.43 -4.55
CA GLY A 28 -11.18 -7.40 -3.46
C GLY A 28 -9.80 -7.99 -3.16
N THR A 29 -8.82 -7.77 -4.06
CA THR A 29 -7.47 -8.36 -4.01
C THR A 29 -6.37 -7.31 -3.92
N PHE A 30 -6.68 -6.06 -4.30
CA PHE A 30 -5.80 -4.90 -4.41
C PHE A 30 -4.77 -4.67 -3.27
N TRP A 31 -5.11 -5.02 -2.03
CA TRP A 31 -4.22 -4.87 -0.87
C TRP A 31 -3.71 -6.22 -0.34
N GLY A 32 -3.07 -7.00 -1.22
CA GLY A 32 -2.27 -8.16 -0.82
C GLY A 32 -3.06 -9.45 -0.59
N VAL A 33 -4.32 -9.55 -1.02
CA VAL A 33 -5.10 -10.80 -0.88
C VAL A 33 -5.05 -11.55 -2.21
N PRO A 34 -4.47 -12.76 -2.27
CA PRO A 34 -4.45 -13.56 -3.50
C PRO A 34 -5.86 -13.94 -3.95
N TYR A 35 -6.09 -13.95 -5.26
CA TYR A 35 -7.42 -14.13 -5.84
C TYR A 35 -8.06 -15.49 -5.50
N ASP A 36 -7.25 -16.53 -5.27
CA ASP A 36 -7.67 -17.90 -5.02
C ASP A 36 -7.51 -18.35 -3.55
N GLN A 37 -6.90 -17.52 -2.70
CA GLN A 37 -6.63 -17.89 -1.31
C GLN A 37 -7.93 -17.96 -0.48
N THR A 38 -8.21 -19.15 0.05
CA THR A 38 -9.30 -19.39 1.00
C THR A 38 -8.95 -18.90 2.40
N GLY A 39 -9.96 -18.77 3.27
CA GLY A 39 -9.76 -18.29 4.65
C GLY A 39 -9.66 -16.76 4.79
N LEU A 40 -9.55 -16.03 3.67
CA LEU A 40 -9.41 -14.57 3.64
C LEU A 40 -10.61 -13.83 3.02
N GLY A 41 -11.72 -14.52 2.70
CA GLY A 41 -12.83 -13.90 1.97
C GLY A 41 -13.47 -12.69 2.68
N MET A 42 -13.40 -12.63 4.02
CA MET A 42 -13.85 -11.45 4.78
C MET A 42 -13.01 -10.19 4.51
N LEU A 43 -11.71 -10.33 4.19
CA LEU A 43 -10.86 -9.19 3.84
C LEU A 43 -11.30 -8.57 2.50
N SER A 44 -11.71 -9.39 1.53
CA SER A 44 -12.21 -8.88 0.25
C SER A 44 -13.47 -8.03 0.42
N LEU A 45 -14.39 -8.43 1.30
CA LEU A 45 -15.57 -7.62 1.64
C LEU A 45 -15.19 -6.29 2.29
N LEU A 46 -14.22 -6.32 3.23
CA LEU A 46 -13.69 -5.10 3.84
C LEU A 46 -13.04 -4.18 2.80
N TYR A 47 -12.35 -4.75 1.81
CA TYR A 47 -11.68 -3.98 0.78
C TYR A 47 -12.69 -3.33 -0.18
N TRP A 48 -13.80 -4.00 -0.49
CA TRP A 48 -14.91 -3.39 -1.23
C TRP A 48 -15.55 -2.23 -0.48
N ASP A 49 -15.81 -2.38 0.82
CA ASP A 49 -16.30 -1.28 1.65
C ASP A 49 -15.33 -0.10 1.63
N ARG A 50 -14.04 -0.38 1.79
CA ARG A 50 -12.99 0.64 1.74
C ARG A 50 -12.87 1.31 0.37
N ALA A 51 -13.03 0.56 -0.72
CA ALA A 51 -13.05 1.11 -2.08
C ALA A 51 -14.24 2.05 -2.30
N ALA A 52 -15.43 1.68 -1.82
CA ALA A 52 -16.62 2.53 -1.87
C ALA A 52 -16.49 3.81 -1.03
N ASN A 53 -15.66 3.77 0.02
CA ASN A 53 -15.43 4.88 0.94
C ASN A 53 -14.10 5.60 0.69
N TYR A 54 -13.49 5.46 -0.48
CA TYR A 54 -12.23 6.11 -0.82
C TYR A 54 -12.37 7.65 -0.80
N ARG A 55 -11.41 8.35 -0.17
CA ARG A 55 -11.42 9.81 -0.02
C ARG A 55 -10.05 10.40 -0.38
N LEU A 56 -10.09 11.60 -0.95
CA LEU A 56 -8.90 12.42 -1.18
C LEU A 56 -8.71 13.38 0.00
N CYS A 57 -7.48 13.49 0.49
CA CYS A 57 -7.09 14.59 1.38
C CYS A 57 -6.79 15.83 0.54
N LYS A 58 -7.51 16.93 0.78
CA LYS A 58 -7.19 18.22 0.16
C LYS A 58 -5.78 18.65 0.60
N GLY A 59 -4.98 19.15 -0.34
CA GLY A 59 -3.56 19.46 -0.16
C GLY A 59 -2.65 18.22 -0.16
N GLY A 60 -3.17 17.06 -0.58
CA GLY A 60 -2.42 15.81 -0.66
C GLY A 60 -2.17 15.11 0.68
N SER A 61 -1.51 13.95 0.62
CA SER A 61 -1.24 13.08 1.78
C SER A 61 -0.34 13.70 2.85
N HIS A 62 0.42 14.74 2.49
CA HIS A 62 1.27 15.46 3.44
C HIS A 62 0.46 16.24 4.49
N THR A 63 -0.73 16.72 4.12
CA THR A 63 -1.59 17.55 4.98
C THR A 63 -1.99 16.86 6.29
N PRO A 64 -2.56 15.64 6.28
CA PRO A 64 -2.89 14.94 7.54
C PRO A 64 -1.64 14.64 8.39
N ALA A 65 -0.50 14.30 7.77
CA ALA A 65 0.74 14.06 8.50
C ALA A 65 1.23 15.34 9.22
N GLN A 66 1.17 16.50 8.55
CA GLN A 66 1.51 17.79 9.16
C GLN A 66 0.54 18.19 10.26
N ALA A 67 -0.75 17.91 10.10
CA ALA A 67 -1.74 18.16 11.14
C ALA A 67 -1.43 17.37 12.42
N LEU A 68 -1.08 16.08 12.28
CA LEU A 68 -0.66 15.26 13.42
C LEU A 68 0.64 15.79 14.06
N ASN A 69 1.62 16.18 13.25
CA ASN A 69 2.87 16.77 13.74
C ASN A 69 2.61 18.07 14.54
N LYS A 70 1.71 18.93 14.06
CA LYS A 70 1.30 20.14 14.77
C LYS A 70 0.69 19.82 16.14
N ILE A 71 -0.20 18.83 16.21
CA ILE A 71 -0.81 18.40 17.48
C ILE A 71 0.25 17.94 18.47
N ILE A 72 1.27 17.20 18.02
CA ILE A 72 2.39 16.77 18.88
C ILE A 72 3.07 18.00 19.49
N HIS A 73 3.44 18.99 18.67
CA HIS A 73 4.11 20.20 19.14
C HIS A 73 3.24 21.08 20.05
N GLU A 74 1.95 21.23 19.75
CA GLU A 74 1.00 21.99 20.58
C GLU A 74 0.84 21.39 21.98
N ASN A 75 1.10 20.08 22.13
CA ASN A 75 1.08 19.37 23.40
C ASN A 75 2.48 19.20 24.02
N GLY A 76 3.46 19.99 23.58
CA GLY A 76 4.83 20.00 24.13
C GLY A 76 5.71 18.83 23.66
N GLY A 77 5.26 18.04 22.69
CA GLY A 77 6.05 16.98 22.08
C GLY A 77 7.12 17.53 21.14
N VAL A 78 8.17 16.73 20.95
CA VAL A 78 9.31 17.05 20.08
C VAL A 78 9.38 15.99 18.98
N VAL A 79 9.61 16.44 17.75
CA VAL A 79 9.84 15.57 16.59
C VAL A 79 11.28 15.77 16.11
N LEU A 80 12.07 14.71 16.19
CA LEU A 80 13.44 14.67 15.71
C LEU A 80 13.47 14.03 14.32
N ASN A 81 13.88 14.80 13.32
CA ASN A 81 14.03 14.33 11.93
C ASN A 81 15.49 13.97 11.63
N GLN A 82 15.72 13.13 10.63
CA GLN A 82 17.06 12.72 10.20
C GLN A 82 17.87 12.03 11.32
N VAL A 83 17.18 11.41 12.27
CA VAL A 83 17.81 10.64 13.36
C VAL A 83 17.46 9.18 13.18
N ARG A 84 18.49 8.32 13.11
CA ARG A 84 18.33 6.87 13.09
C ARG A 84 18.68 6.31 14.48
N PRO A 85 17.72 5.71 15.21
CA PRO A 85 18.02 5.08 16.50
C PRO A 85 19.00 3.92 16.33
N GLN A 86 19.88 3.74 17.31
CA GLN A 86 20.90 2.69 17.33
C GLN A 86 20.44 1.45 18.07
N ARG A 87 19.76 1.62 19.22
CA ARG A 87 19.16 0.53 20.00
C ARG A 87 17.99 1.04 20.84
N ILE A 88 17.09 0.11 21.18
CA ILE A 88 16.12 0.27 22.26
C ILE A 88 16.76 -0.30 23.52
N ILE A 89 16.83 0.50 24.58
CA ILE A 89 17.48 0.12 25.84
C ILE A 89 16.50 -0.73 26.64
N ILE A 90 16.90 -1.95 26.96
CA ILE A 90 16.13 -2.88 27.79
C ILE A 90 16.77 -3.02 29.16
N LYS A 91 15.96 -2.89 30.21
CA LYS A 91 16.36 -3.11 31.61
C LYS A 91 15.28 -3.90 32.33
N ASP A 92 15.68 -4.99 32.98
CA ASP A 92 14.77 -5.87 33.75
C ASP A 92 13.54 -6.33 32.93
N GLY A 93 13.73 -6.56 31.62
CA GLY A 93 12.68 -6.96 30.68
C GLY A 93 11.78 -5.83 30.17
N ALA A 94 12.04 -4.57 30.53
CA ALA A 94 11.28 -3.40 30.09
C ALA A 94 12.11 -2.48 29.17
N ALA A 95 11.48 -1.89 28.16
CA ALA A 95 12.09 -0.83 27.35
C ALA A 95 12.08 0.49 28.13
N VAL A 96 13.26 1.04 28.39
CA VAL A 96 13.46 2.23 29.24
C VAL A 96 13.99 3.44 28.48
N GLY A 97 14.23 3.31 27.18
CA GLY A 97 14.72 4.42 26.36
C GLY A 97 15.20 3.98 24.98
N VAL A 98 15.70 4.95 24.23
CA VAL A 98 16.28 4.76 22.89
C VAL A 98 17.63 5.45 22.85
N GLU A 99 18.65 4.74 22.39
CA GLU A 99 19.94 5.34 22.07
C GLU A 99 19.93 5.88 20.64
N LEU A 100 20.41 7.10 20.49
CA LEU A 100 20.60 7.81 19.24
C LEU A 100 22.09 7.76 18.83
N PRO A 101 22.46 8.27 17.64
CA PRO A 101 23.87 8.40 17.28
C PRO A 101 24.67 9.21 18.32
N TYR A 102 25.98 8.97 18.40
CA TYR A 102 26.90 9.64 19.33
C TYR A 102 26.60 9.38 20.82
N GLU A 103 26.03 8.22 21.15
CA GLU A 103 25.76 7.76 22.52
C GLU A 103 24.76 8.66 23.30
N GLU A 104 23.97 9.48 22.59
CA GLU A 104 22.88 10.24 23.19
C GLU A 104 21.71 9.31 23.53
N ILE A 105 21.11 9.46 24.71
CA ILE A 105 20.03 8.60 25.18
C ILE A 105 18.79 9.44 25.46
N ILE A 106 17.65 9.02 24.90
CA ILE A 106 16.33 9.49 25.28
C ILE A 106 15.71 8.44 26.21
N GLU A 107 15.56 8.78 27.48
CA GLU A 107 14.88 7.94 28.47
C GLU A 107 13.36 7.97 28.26
N ALA A 108 12.72 6.82 28.47
CA ALA A 108 11.27 6.66 28.37
C ALA A 108 10.69 6.24 29.72
N GLU A 109 9.94 7.13 30.37
CA GLU A 109 9.29 6.83 31.65
C GLU A 109 8.13 5.84 31.53
N LYS A 110 7.44 5.82 30.37
CA LYS A 110 6.21 5.05 30.18
C LYS A 110 6.35 3.90 29.19
N ALA A 111 6.79 4.22 27.98
CA ALA A 111 6.89 3.25 26.89
C ALA A 111 7.77 3.77 25.76
N VAL A 112 8.34 2.83 25.01
CA VAL A 112 8.87 3.06 23.66
C VAL A 112 7.86 2.47 22.67
N ILE A 113 7.38 3.27 21.72
CA ILE A 113 6.40 2.84 20.70
C ILE A 113 7.13 2.84 19.35
N SER A 114 7.23 1.67 18.72
CA SER A 114 7.83 1.52 17.39
C SER A 114 6.77 1.33 16.32
N SER A 115 6.89 2.09 15.23
CA SER A 115 6.12 1.89 13.99
C SER A 115 6.95 1.24 12.88
N LEU A 116 8.12 0.68 13.21
CA LEU A 116 9.03 0.04 12.26
C LEU A 116 8.61 -1.43 12.02
N ALA A 117 9.24 -2.07 11.02
CA ALA A 117 9.03 -3.49 10.78
C ALA A 117 9.36 -4.33 12.03
N PRO A 118 8.70 -5.48 12.24
CA PRO A 118 8.97 -6.33 13.39
C PRO A 118 10.44 -6.78 13.48
N THR A 119 11.07 -7.08 12.34
CA THR A 119 12.49 -7.45 12.26
C THR A 119 13.39 -6.31 12.74
N GLN A 120 13.18 -5.09 12.24
CA GLN A 120 13.93 -3.90 12.65
C GLN A 120 13.74 -3.59 14.13
N THR A 121 12.51 -3.69 14.64
CA THR A 121 12.23 -3.38 16.04
C THR A 121 12.83 -4.43 16.98
N PHE A 122 12.52 -5.71 16.75
CA PHE A 122 12.79 -6.75 17.75
C PHE A 122 14.15 -7.43 17.58
N LEU A 123 14.65 -7.57 16.35
CA LEU A 123 15.94 -8.22 16.10
C LEU A 123 17.08 -7.21 16.07
N GLU A 124 16.90 -6.07 15.41
CA GLU A 124 17.96 -5.05 15.27
C GLU A 124 18.01 -4.10 16.47
N LEU A 125 16.90 -3.44 16.82
CA LEU A 125 16.92 -2.37 17.83
C LEU A 125 16.81 -2.88 19.27
N VAL A 126 15.87 -3.78 19.57
CA VAL A 126 15.77 -4.43 20.89
C VAL A 126 16.93 -5.40 21.11
N GLY A 127 17.38 -6.05 20.04
CA GLY A 127 18.42 -7.07 20.08
C GLY A 127 17.88 -8.44 20.46
N ARG A 128 18.34 -9.46 19.73
CA ARG A 128 17.86 -10.85 19.87
C ARG A 128 18.03 -11.42 21.29
N ASP A 129 19.05 -10.98 22.02
CA ASP A 129 19.34 -11.45 23.38
C ASP A 129 18.32 -10.96 24.42
N ASN A 130 17.53 -9.93 24.09
CA ASN A 130 16.50 -9.36 24.96
C ASN A 130 15.10 -9.94 24.71
N ILE A 131 14.96 -10.93 23.81
CA ILE A 131 13.70 -11.59 23.50
C ILE A 131 13.81 -13.11 23.63
N THR A 132 12.68 -13.80 23.80
CA THR A 132 12.71 -15.26 23.91
C THR A 132 13.07 -15.91 22.57
N PRO A 133 13.75 -17.08 22.57
CA PRO A 133 14.08 -17.80 21.34
C PRO A 133 12.86 -18.11 20.46
N GLU A 134 11.71 -18.40 21.08
CA GLU A 134 10.46 -18.70 20.37
C GLU A 134 9.93 -17.46 19.65
N PHE A 135 10.00 -16.30 20.31
CA PHE A 135 9.57 -15.04 19.70
C PHE A 135 10.52 -14.62 18.56
N ALA A 136 11.83 -14.72 18.76
CA ALA A 136 12.81 -14.48 17.70
C ALA A 136 12.53 -15.35 16.47
N THR A 137 12.30 -16.66 16.68
CA THR A 137 11.96 -17.59 15.59
C THR A 137 10.67 -17.19 14.85
N LYS A 138 9.68 -16.63 15.56
CA LYS A 138 8.45 -16.13 14.94
C LYS A 138 8.68 -14.86 14.11
N ILE A 139 9.59 -13.98 14.54
CA ILE A 139 9.95 -12.79 13.76
C ILE A 139 10.80 -13.19 12.55
N ASP A 140 11.72 -14.15 12.71
CA ASP A 140 12.53 -14.71 11.63
C ASP A 140 11.66 -15.36 10.53
N SER A 141 10.48 -15.89 10.87
CA SER A 141 9.55 -16.50 9.91
C SER A 141 8.59 -15.51 9.25
N TRP A 142 8.56 -14.24 9.68
CA TRP A 142 7.72 -13.22 9.07
C TRP A 142 8.15 -12.97 7.62
N GLN A 143 7.17 -12.88 6.72
CA GLN A 143 7.39 -12.73 5.28
C GLN A 143 6.86 -11.37 4.81
N TRP A 144 7.62 -10.74 3.91
CA TRP A 144 7.12 -9.62 3.13
C TRP A 144 6.03 -10.08 2.16
N GLU A 145 5.27 -9.12 1.64
CA GLU A 145 4.32 -9.39 0.57
C GLU A 145 5.01 -10.00 -0.65
N LYS A 146 4.30 -10.90 -1.34
CA LYS A 146 4.83 -11.62 -2.51
C LYS A 146 5.11 -10.69 -3.70
N HIS A 147 4.41 -9.57 -3.76
CA HIS A 147 4.50 -8.59 -4.84
C HIS A 147 4.71 -7.19 -4.28
N SER A 148 5.17 -6.31 -5.15
CA SER A 148 5.35 -4.89 -4.93
C SER A 148 4.42 -4.09 -5.84
N LEU A 149 4.48 -2.77 -5.71
CA LEU A 149 3.73 -1.84 -6.54
C LEU A 149 4.71 -1.01 -7.39
N LEU A 150 4.59 -1.12 -8.71
CA LEU A 150 5.26 -0.21 -9.63
C LEU A 150 4.39 1.03 -9.80
N GLY A 151 4.89 2.19 -9.37
CA GLY A 151 4.22 3.48 -9.48
C GLY A 151 4.96 4.45 -10.40
N ILE A 152 4.21 5.18 -11.22
CA ILE A 152 4.69 6.24 -12.11
C ILE A 152 3.91 7.51 -11.81
N HIS A 153 4.63 8.60 -11.59
CA HIS A 153 4.07 9.94 -11.43
C HIS A 153 4.27 10.73 -12.73
N LEU A 154 3.20 11.37 -13.21
CA LEU A 154 3.20 12.09 -14.47
C LEU A 154 2.77 13.54 -14.25
N ALA A 155 3.45 14.47 -14.91
CA ALA A 155 3.00 15.83 -15.13
C ALA A 155 2.40 15.91 -16.54
N LEU A 156 1.12 16.27 -16.62
CA LEU A 156 0.34 16.30 -17.85
C LEU A 156 -0.04 17.73 -18.22
N GLU A 157 -0.04 18.02 -19.51
CA GLU A 157 -0.49 19.30 -20.06
C GLU A 157 -1.98 19.53 -19.75
N GLU A 158 -2.79 18.45 -19.83
CA GLU A 158 -4.23 18.41 -19.60
C GLU A 158 -4.64 17.05 -19.00
N PRO A 159 -5.77 16.95 -18.27
CA PRO A 159 -6.28 15.66 -17.81
C PRO A 159 -6.73 14.79 -19.00
N PRO A 160 -6.70 13.45 -18.89
CA PRO A 160 -7.17 12.59 -19.96
C PRO A 160 -8.67 12.75 -20.24
N ASP A 161 -9.04 12.69 -21.52
CA ASP A 161 -10.42 12.53 -21.95
C ASP A 161 -10.69 11.05 -22.26
N PHE A 162 -11.31 10.34 -21.30
CA PHE A 162 -11.56 8.92 -21.42
C PHE A 162 -12.66 8.62 -22.43
N ALA A 163 -12.52 7.52 -23.19
CA ALA A 163 -13.52 7.13 -24.19
C ALA A 163 -14.94 6.97 -23.59
N ALA A 164 -15.03 6.53 -22.34
CA ALA A 164 -16.29 6.41 -21.59
C ALA A 164 -17.00 7.76 -21.36
N ALA A 165 -16.27 8.87 -21.38
CA ALA A 165 -16.83 10.22 -21.20
C ALA A 165 -17.78 10.63 -22.32
N LYS A 166 -17.72 9.95 -23.48
CA LYS A 166 -18.69 10.13 -24.58
C LYS A 166 -20.10 9.68 -24.18
N LEU A 167 -20.21 8.72 -23.27
CA LEU A 167 -21.50 8.23 -22.75
C LEU A 167 -21.93 9.03 -21.52
N ASP A 168 -20.98 9.30 -20.63
CA ASP A 168 -21.20 10.10 -19.42
C ASP A 168 -19.95 10.95 -19.10
N PRO A 169 -20.00 12.28 -19.29
CA PRO A 169 -18.87 13.18 -19.01
C PRO A 169 -18.33 13.10 -17.58
N GLU A 170 -19.13 12.66 -16.60
CA GLU A 170 -18.66 12.48 -15.22
C GLU A 170 -17.60 11.37 -15.10
N MET A 171 -17.48 10.49 -16.09
CA MET A 171 -16.39 9.50 -16.14
C MET A 171 -15.01 10.14 -16.17
N ASN A 172 -14.84 11.38 -16.63
CA ASN A 172 -13.57 12.12 -16.54
C ASN A 172 -13.27 12.66 -15.12
N LYS A 173 -14.20 12.48 -14.18
CA LYS A 173 -14.07 12.88 -12.77
C LYS A 173 -14.18 11.67 -11.84
N SER A 174 -13.89 10.46 -12.32
CA SER A 174 -13.80 9.30 -11.45
C SER A 174 -12.54 9.41 -10.58
N PHE A 175 -12.64 9.05 -9.30
CA PHE A 175 -11.51 9.13 -8.37
C PHE A 175 -10.39 8.14 -8.71
N MET A 176 -10.76 6.96 -9.21
CA MET A 176 -9.85 5.89 -9.57
C MET A 176 -10.34 5.24 -10.85
N TYR A 177 -9.40 4.90 -11.73
CA TYR A 177 -9.64 4.16 -12.96
C TYR A 177 -8.90 2.85 -12.89
N VAL A 178 -9.56 1.76 -13.23
CA VAL A 178 -8.96 0.43 -13.41
C VAL A 178 -9.00 0.15 -14.90
N LEU A 179 -7.83 0.06 -15.55
CA LEU A 179 -7.70 0.03 -17.01
C LEU A 179 -6.90 -1.20 -17.45
N GLY A 180 -7.32 -1.80 -18.57
CA GLY A 180 -6.72 -3.01 -19.13
C GLY A 180 -7.30 -4.33 -18.58
N TYR A 181 -8.02 -4.28 -17.47
CA TYR A 181 -8.71 -5.44 -16.89
C TYR A 181 -10.13 -5.56 -17.48
N GLU A 182 -10.28 -6.36 -18.53
CA GLU A 182 -11.55 -6.58 -19.22
C GLU A 182 -12.28 -7.81 -18.68
N THR A 183 -11.52 -8.81 -18.22
CA THR A 183 -12.04 -10.03 -17.58
C THR A 183 -11.25 -10.35 -16.30
N PRO A 184 -11.78 -11.19 -15.40
CA PRO A 184 -11.05 -11.66 -14.22
C PRO A 184 -9.73 -12.35 -14.58
N GLU A 185 -9.68 -12.98 -15.75
CA GLU A 185 -8.51 -13.68 -16.26
C GLU A 185 -7.32 -12.74 -16.49
N ASP A 186 -7.56 -11.47 -16.84
CA ASP A 186 -6.47 -10.49 -16.97
C ASP A 186 -5.75 -10.26 -15.64
N LEU A 187 -6.51 -10.22 -14.54
CA LEU A 187 -5.96 -10.06 -13.20
C LEU A 187 -5.26 -11.33 -12.73
N ILE A 188 -5.86 -12.49 -12.97
CA ILE A 188 -5.26 -13.79 -12.63
C ILE A 188 -3.91 -13.96 -13.34
N ASN A 189 -3.84 -13.62 -14.64
CA ASN A 189 -2.59 -13.65 -15.39
C ASN A 189 -1.52 -12.73 -14.81
N ASP A 190 -1.89 -11.53 -14.36
CA ASP A 190 -0.96 -10.62 -13.67
C ASP A 190 -0.47 -11.23 -12.34
N TYR A 191 -1.36 -11.80 -11.55
CA TYR A 191 -1.03 -12.49 -10.29
C TYR A 191 -0.04 -13.63 -10.50
N ASP A 192 -0.39 -14.54 -11.41
CA ASP A 192 0.44 -15.70 -11.69
C ASP A 192 1.79 -15.27 -12.29
N ALA A 193 1.85 -14.19 -13.09
CA ALA A 193 3.08 -13.67 -13.65
C ALA A 193 4.02 -13.10 -12.57
N PHE A 194 3.51 -12.26 -11.66
CA PHE A 194 4.39 -11.71 -10.63
C PHE A 194 4.85 -12.79 -9.63
N GLU A 195 4.08 -13.85 -9.40
CA GLU A 195 4.55 -14.99 -8.59
C GLU A 195 5.72 -15.72 -9.25
N ARG A 196 5.82 -15.66 -10.58
CA ARG A 196 6.98 -16.15 -11.36
C ARG A 196 8.10 -15.11 -11.51
N GLY A 197 7.96 -13.92 -10.93
CA GLY A 197 8.92 -12.83 -11.09
C GLY A 197 8.86 -12.15 -12.46
N GLU A 198 7.72 -12.24 -13.16
CA GLU A 198 7.53 -11.76 -14.52
C GLU A 198 6.57 -10.55 -14.54
N LEU A 199 6.71 -9.69 -15.55
CA LEU A 199 5.72 -8.66 -15.90
C LEU A 199 5.02 -9.08 -17.19
N THR A 200 3.69 -8.94 -17.21
CA THR A 200 2.89 -9.19 -18.40
C THR A 200 3.09 -8.07 -19.44
N GLU A 201 3.08 -8.45 -20.72
CA GLU A 201 3.15 -7.50 -21.84
C GLU A 201 1.89 -6.64 -21.94
N LYS A 202 0.73 -7.20 -21.59
CA LYS A 202 -0.52 -6.45 -21.47
C LYS A 202 -0.37 -5.45 -20.32
N VAL A 203 -0.50 -4.17 -20.63
CA VAL A 203 -0.34 -3.10 -19.66
C VAL A 203 -1.66 -2.87 -18.95
N ASN A 204 -1.85 -3.56 -17.83
CA ASN A 204 -2.97 -3.35 -16.93
C ASN A 204 -2.51 -2.52 -15.72
N PHE A 205 -3.32 -1.56 -15.31
CA PHE A 205 -2.98 -0.65 -14.22
C PHE A 205 -4.22 0.00 -13.63
N TYR A 206 -4.05 0.59 -12.46
CA TYR A 206 -4.98 1.60 -11.99
C TYR A 206 -4.32 2.97 -11.98
N CYS A 207 -5.12 4.02 -12.13
CA CYS A 207 -4.62 5.37 -12.11
C CYS A 207 -5.59 6.36 -11.46
N CYS A 208 -5.02 7.47 -11.02
CA CYS A 208 -5.74 8.56 -10.35
C CYS A 208 -5.22 9.91 -10.87
N PHE A 209 -6.11 10.91 -10.93
CA PHE A 209 -5.81 12.27 -11.39
C PHE A 209 -6.23 13.27 -10.30
N PRO A 210 -5.50 13.36 -9.18
CA PRO A 210 -5.97 14.06 -7.99
C PRO A 210 -6.22 15.55 -8.22
N SER A 211 -5.49 16.20 -9.15
CA SER A 211 -5.68 17.61 -9.49
C SER A 211 -7.01 17.94 -10.18
N VAL A 212 -7.72 16.94 -10.72
CA VAL A 212 -9.10 17.12 -11.21
C VAL A 212 -10.04 17.46 -10.06
N HIS A 213 -9.78 16.94 -8.86
CA HIS A 213 -10.59 17.15 -7.66
C HIS A 213 -10.00 18.20 -6.72
N ASP A 214 -8.68 18.36 -6.72
CA ASP A 214 -7.95 19.32 -5.91
C ASP A 214 -6.93 20.09 -6.76
N PRO A 215 -7.35 21.15 -7.46
CA PRO A 215 -6.51 21.88 -8.42
C PRO A 215 -5.22 22.48 -7.82
N GLU A 216 -5.13 22.61 -6.49
CA GLU A 216 -3.93 23.10 -5.79
C GLU A 216 -2.74 22.12 -5.90
N GLN A 217 -2.97 20.86 -6.31
CA GLN A 217 -1.93 19.85 -6.47
C GLN A 217 -1.19 19.92 -7.82
N ALA A 218 -1.60 20.81 -8.74
CA ALA A 218 -0.94 21.03 -10.02
C ALA A 218 -0.84 22.54 -10.32
N PRO A 219 0.09 22.98 -11.19
CA PRO A 219 0.05 24.34 -11.72
C PRO A 219 -1.29 24.65 -12.42
N PRO A 220 -1.72 25.92 -12.49
CA PRO A 220 -2.97 26.28 -13.14
C PRO A 220 -3.05 25.76 -14.58
N GLY A 221 -4.15 25.07 -14.91
CA GLY A 221 -4.37 24.47 -16.24
C GLY A 221 -3.53 23.22 -16.53
N ARG A 222 -2.85 22.65 -15.54
CA ARG A 222 -2.10 21.39 -15.65
C ARG A 222 -2.77 20.27 -14.87
N CYS A 223 -2.34 19.04 -15.13
CA CYS A 223 -2.81 17.87 -14.41
C CYS A 223 -1.64 17.03 -13.90
N VAL A 224 -1.79 16.44 -12.73
CA VAL A 224 -0.89 15.40 -12.23
C VAL A 224 -1.60 14.06 -12.24
N ALA A 225 -0.88 13.00 -12.58
CA ALA A 225 -1.40 11.64 -12.56
C ALA A 225 -0.48 10.70 -11.82
N THR A 226 -1.08 9.68 -11.23
CA THR A 226 -0.36 8.53 -10.70
C THR A 226 -0.88 7.28 -11.36
N ILE A 227 0.01 6.48 -11.95
CA ILE A 227 -0.31 5.20 -12.58
C ILE A 227 0.42 4.13 -11.79
N HIS A 228 -0.29 3.04 -11.49
CA HIS A 228 0.25 1.98 -10.66
C HIS A 228 -0.17 0.62 -11.19
N ARG A 229 0.74 -0.34 -11.13
CA ARG A 229 0.45 -1.76 -11.37
C ARG A 229 1.15 -2.63 -10.34
N MET A 230 0.57 -3.78 -10.04
CA MET A 230 1.28 -4.81 -9.28
C MET A 230 2.46 -5.31 -10.11
N ALA A 231 3.59 -5.56 -9.44
CA ALA A 231 4.83 -5.98 -10.05
C ALA A 231 5.62 -6.87 -9.10
N PRO A 232 6.43 -7.81 -9.59
CA PRO A 232 7.35 -8.54 -8.73
C PRO A 232 8.39 -7.60 -8.14
N TYR A 233 8.83 -7.85 -6.90
CA TYR A 233 9.92 -7.08 -6.30
C TYR A 233 11.26 -7.36 -7.02
N ASN A 234 11.52 -8.64 -7.31
CA ASN A 234 12.68 -9.07 -8.11
C ASN A 234 12.19 -9.60 -9.46
N LEU A 235 12.70 -9.01 -10.55
CA LEU A 235 12.45 -9.51 -11.91
C LEU A 235 13.30 -10.73 -12.19
N LYS A 236 12.67 -11.81 -12.66
CA LYS A 236 13.31 -13.09 -12.97
C LYS A 236 14.46 -12.97 -13.98
N ASP A 237 14.26 -12.15 -15.01
CA ASP A 237 15.25 -11.94 -16.09
C ASP A 237 16.18 -10.74 -15.84
N GLY A 238 16.15 -10.15 -14.64
CA GLY A 238 16.83 -8.89 -14.35
C GLY A 238 16.09 -7.68 -14.91
N VAL A 239 16.62 -6.48 -14.62
CA VAL A 239 16.01 -5.20 -15.03
C VAL A 239 16.36 -4.85 -16.48
N GLU A 240 17.44 -5.42 -17.01
CA GLU A 240 18.05 -5.09 -18.30
C GLU A 240 17.14 -5.39 -19.48
N LYS A 241 16.22 -6.34 -19.34
CA LYS A 241 15.20 -6.67 -20.36
C LYS A 241 14.21 -5.53 -20.60
N TYR A 242 14.06 -4.62 -19.63
CA TYR A 242 13.02 -3.59 -19.60
C TYR A 242 13.57 -2.16 -19.81
N TYR A 243 14.87 -2.00 -20.04
CA TYR A 243 15.55 -0.74 -20.41
C TYR A 243 16.01 -0.77 -21.87
#